data_AF-A0A2E6UV28-F1
#
_entry.id   AF-A0A2E6UV28-F1
#
_cell.length_a   1.000
_cell.length_b   1.000
_cell.length_c   1.000
_cell.angle_alpha   90.00
_cell.angle_beta   90.00
_cell.angle_gamma   90.00
#
_symmetry.space_group_name_H-M   'P 1'
#
loop_
_entity.id
_entity.type
_entity.pdbx_description
1 polymer ?
#
loop_
_entity_poly.entity_id
_entity_poly.type
_entity_poly.pdbx_seq_one_letter_code
_entity_poly.pdbx_strand_id
1 'polypeptide(L)'
;SLTLEPWPPDTPREVDIPVELSLLPIAMLLAELHGVEVVVTGGSLELSVAMRGLAEWVEVLDLSDESDIIASAAALMALGRGGRITGVAHARGKESDRISSTVGLLRCFGMEASESEDGVEVAGGQIPLRPDLPVDSMDDHRLAMAAMALASKCGGIVNGSEACAVSDPGFIERLMTIGGGDA
;
A
#
# COMPACT_ATOMS: atom_id res chain seq x y z
N SER A 1 -8.29 -14.56 -7.84
CA SER A 1 -8.58 -13.13 -8.07
C SER A 1 -9.66 -12.69 -7.10
N LEU A 2 -9.53 -11.49 -6.55
CA LEU A 2 -10.47 -10.85 -5.64
C LEU A 2 -11.16 -9.68 -6.37
N THR A 3 -12.49 -9.57 -6.25
CA THR A 3 -13.25 -8.43 -6.79
C THR A 3 -13.65 -7.51 -5.66
N LEU A 4 -13.31 -6.23 -5.76
CA LEU A 4 -13.64 -5.19 -4.80
C LEU A 4 -14.57 -4.18 -5.49
N GLU A 5 -15.68 -3.85 -4.85
CA GLU A 5 -16.55 -2.74 -5.25
C GLU A 5 -16.25 -1.52 -4.39
N PRO A 6 -16.41 -0.27 -4.88
CA PRO A 6 -16.31 0.90 -4.03
C PRO A 6 -17.37 0.82 -2.93
N TRP A 7 -16.97 0.89 -1.66
CA TRP A 7 -17.89 0.83 -0.53
C TRP A 7 -17.89 2.12 0.30
N PRO A 8 -19.02 2.50 0.90
CA PRO A 8 -18.99 3.39 2.05
C PRO A 8 -18.35 2.63 3.23
N PRO A 9 -17.36 3.21 3.92
CA PRO A 9 -16.68 2.52 5.02
C PRO A 9 -17.67 2.21 6.16
N ASP A 10 -17.80 0.94 6.55
CA ASP A 10 -18.44 0.51 7.81
C ASP A 10 -17.34 0.09 8.77
N THR A 11 -16.63 1.09 9.29
CA THR A 11 -15.43 0.88 10.10
C THR A 11 -15.81 0.32 11.46
N PRO A 12 -15.35 -0.89 11.84
CA PRO A 12 -15.49 -1.38 13.21
C PRO A 12 -14.78 -0.42 14.17
N ARG A 13 -15.18 -0.44 15.45
CA ARG A 13 -14.63 0.48 16.47
C ARG A 13 -13.11 0.34 16.67
N GLU A 14 -12.56 -0.84 16.42
CA GLU A 14 -11.14 -1.17 16.56
C GLU A 14 -10.81 -2.34 15.64
N VAL A 15 -9.62 -2.31 15.03
CA VAL A 15 -9.06 -3.41 14.24
C VAL A 15 -7.64 -3.67 14.72
N ASP A 16 -7.39 -4.88 15.21
CA ASP A 16 -6.04 -5.31 15.56
C ASP A 16 -5.25 -5.65 14.28
N ILE A 17 -4.13 -4.96 14.10
CA ILE A 17 -3.16 -5.24 13.02
C ILE A 17 -1.94 -5.90 13.67
N PRO A 18 -1.47 -7.06 13.17
CA PRO A 18 -0.28 -7.72 13.70
C PRO A 18 0.92 -6.77 13.77
N VAL A 19 1.78 -6.98 14.75
CA VAL A 19 3.01 -6.20 14.97
C VAL A 19 4.08 -6.60 13.96
N GLU A 20 3.80 -6.40 12.68
CA GLU A 20 4.78 -6.46 11.61
C GLU A 20 4.91 -5.05 11.02
N LEU A 21 6.12 -4.50 11.13
CA LEU A 21 6.47 -3.13 10.77
C LEU A 21 6.02 -2.76 9.33
N SER A 22 6.11 -3.69 8.40
CA SER A 22 5.70 -3.52 7.00
C SER A 22 4.19 -3.33 6.77
N LEU A 23 3.35 -3.68 7.76
CA LEU A 23 1.89 -3.52 7.69
C LEU A 23 1.43 -2.11 8.07
N LEU A 24 2.25 -1.35 8.80
CA LEU A 24 1.90 0.00 9.22
C LEU A 24 1.63 0.94 8.02
N PRO A 25 2.48 0.99 6.97
CA PRO A 25 2.17 1.80 5.78
C PRO A 25 0.89 1.38 5.05
N ILE A 26 0.51 0.09 5.08
CA ILE A 26 -0.78 -0.36 4.53
C ILE A 26 -1.94 0.16 5.37
N ALA A 27 -1.82 0.13 6.71
CA ALA A 27 -2.81 0.70 7.61
C ALA A 27 -2.98 2.21 7.38
N MET A 28 -1.86 2.94 7.28
CA MET A 28 -1.85 4.37 6.96
C MET A 28 -2.49 4.66 5.60
N LEU A 29 -2.21 3.84 4.58
CA LEU A 29 -2.83 3.95 3.26
C LEU A 29 -4.35 3.77 3.31
N LEU A 30 -4.84 2.73 4.01
CA LEU A 30 -6.28 2.51 4.18
C LEU A 30 -6.95 3.67 4.93
N ALA A 31 -6.29 4.19 5.95
CA ALA A 31 -6.75 5.35 6.70
C ALA A 31 -6.87 6.61 5.83
N GLU A 32 -5.83 6.92 5.04
CA GLU A 32 -5.84 8.06 4.12
C GLU A 32 -6.96 7.93 3.07
N LEU A 33 -7.12 6.73 2.49
CA LEU A 33 -8.15 6.47 1.47
C LEU A 33 -9.59 6.64 2.00
N HIS A 34 -9.83 6.24 3.25
CA HIS A 34 -11.17 6.16 3.83
C HIS A 34 -11.47 7.23 4.89
N GLY A 35 -10.50 8.11 5.20
CA GLY A 35 -10.65 9.15 6.21
C GLY A 35 -10.77 8.59 7.64
N VAL A 36 -10.04 7.52 7.93
CA VAL A 36 -10.04 6.83 9.24
C VAL A 36 -8.77 7.20 10.01
N GLU A 37 -8.87 7.30 11.34
CA GLU A 37 -7.69 7.54 12.19
C GLU A 37 -6.99 6.22 12.52
N VAL A 38 -5.67 6.14 12.30
CA VAL A 38 -4.85 5.03 12.78
C VAL A 38 -4.32 5.37 14.16
N VAL A 39 -4.70 4.57 15.16
CA VAL A 39 -4.12 4.63 16.50
C VAL A 39 -3.23 3.43 16.69
N VAL A 40 -1.94 3.66 16.96
CA VAL A 40 -0.98 2.59 17.28
C VAL A 40 -0.93 2.42 18.79
N THR A 41 -1.53 1.36 19.33
CA THR A 41 -1.52 1.02 20.77
C THR A 41 -0.66 -0.21 21.03
N GLY A 42 0.40 -0.09 21.84
CA GLY A 42 1.26 -1.22 22.23
C GLY A 42 2.74 -0.86 22.29
N GLY A 43 3.50 -1.59 23.12
CA GLY A 43 4.83 -1.21 23.63
C GLY A 43 5.88 -0.86 22.58
N SER A 44 6.56 0.27 22.80
CA SER A 44 7.77 0.76 22.13
C SER A 44 7.98 0.23 20.71
N LEU A 45 7.04 0.50 19.80
CA LEU A 45 7.36 0.45 18.39
C LEU A 45 8.34 1.61 18.15
N GLU A 46 9.63 1.33 18.28
CA GLU A 46 10.63 2.25 17.76
C GLU A 46 10.47 2.24 16.25
N LEU A 47 9.67 3.18 15.75
CA LEU A 47 9.54 3.41 14.33
C LEU A 47 10.94 3.54 13.74
N SER A 48 11.17 2.97 12.57
CA SER A 48 12.41 3.23 11.86
C SER A 48 12.48 4.71 11.45
N VAL A 49 13.66 5.14 10.99
CA VAL A 49 13.80 6.49 10.41
C VAL A 49 12.88 6.65 9.19
N ALA A 50 12.77 5.62 8.35
CA ALA A 50 11.90 5.64 7.18
C ALA A 50 10.42 5.75 7.56
N MET A 51 9.95 4.96 8.54
CA MET A 51 8.56 5.05 8.99
C MET A 51 8.21 6.41 9.58
N ARG A 52 9.11 6.99 10.38
CA ARG A 52 8.93 8.37 10.86
C ARG A 52 8.86 9.35 9.70
N GLY A 53 9.78 9.23 8.75
CA GLY A 53 9.78 10.06 7.54
C GLY A 53 8.47 9.97 6.76
N LEU A 54 7.95 8.76 6.57
CA LEU A 54 6.67 8.53 5.90
C LEU A 54 5.51 9.17 6.66
N ALA A 55 5.44 9.00 7.99
CA ALA A 55 4.41 9.62 8.82
C ALA A 55 4.50 11.15 8.87
N GLU A 56 5.71 11.70 8.74
CA GLU A 56 5.98 13.14 8.70
C GLU A 56 5.86 13.74 7.29
N TRP A 57 5.54 12.92 6.27
CA TRP A 57 5.40 13.35 4.87
C TRP A 57 6.66 14.01 4.31
N VAL A 58 7.83 13.42 4.55
CA VAL A 58 9.09 13.89 3.97
C VAL A 58 9.07 13.79 2.44
N GLU A 59 9.72 14.75 1.78
CA GLU A 59 9.82 14.77 0.31
C GLU A 59 10.68 13.62 -0.23
N VAL A 60 11.70 13.18 0.52
CA VAL A 60 12.60 12.10 0.14
C VAL A 60 12.60 11.03 1.23
N LEU A 61 12.18 9.82 0.86
CA LEU A 61 12.07 8.67 1.73
C LEU A 61 13.13 7.61 1.35
N ASP A 62 14.15 7.46 2.19
CA ASP A 62 15.16 6.42 2.01
C ASP A 62 14.67 5.09 2.57
N LEU A 63 14.50 4.09 1.69
CA LEU A 63 14.05 2.74 2.04
C LEU A 63 15.16 1.69 1.86
N SER A 64 16.43 2.08 1.97
CA SER A 64 17.59 1.18 1.82
C SER A 64 17.50 -0.10 2.65
N ASP A 65 16.97 -0.01 3.87
CA ASP A 65 16.80 -1.14 4.79
C ASP A 65 15.35 -1.71 4.81
N GLU A 66 14.43 -1.09 4.07
CA GLU A 66 12.97 -1.26 4.21
C GLU A 66 12.26 -1.37 2.84
N SER A 67 12.85 -2.11 1.91
CA SER A 67 12.29 -2.28 0.55
C SER A 67 10.95 -3.03 0.48
N ASP A 68 10.46 -3.59 1.59
CA ASP A 68 9.15 -4.23 1.67
C ASP A 68 7.98 -3.25 1.65
N ILE A 69 8.21 -1.97 1.97
CA ILE A 69 7.14 -0.97 2.05
C ILE A 69 7.05 -0.05 0.83
N ILE A 70 7.81 -0.31 -0.25
CA ILE A 70 7.87 0.56 -1.44
C ILE A 70 6.47 0.80 -2.03
N ALA A 71 5.68 -0.26 -2.24
CA ALA A 71 4.38 -0.16 -2.90
C ALA A 71 3.38 0.67 -2.07
N SER A 72 3.31 0.40 -0.77
CA SER A 72 2.40 1.09 0.15
C SER A 72 2.84 2.53 0.42
N ALA A 73 4.14 2.77 0.59
CA ALA A 73 4.68 4.12 0.76
C ALA A 73 4.47 4.98 -0.50
N ALA A 74 4.74 4.44 -1.70
CA ALA A 74 4.56 5.18 -2.95
C ALA A 74 3.08 5.55 -3.17
N ALA A 75 2.16 4.62 -2.90
CA ALA A 75 0.73 4.89 -2.96
C ALA A 75 0.32 5.97 -1.96
N LEU A 76 0.76 5.87 -0.70
CA LEU A 76 0.46 6.87 0.32
C LEU A 76 1.01 8.26 -0.05
N MET A 77 2.28 8.34 -0.46
CA MET A 77 2.91 9.59 -0.90
C MET A 77 2.15 10.22 -2.07
N ALA A 78 1.67 9.42 -3.02
CA ALA A 78 0.92 9.91 -4.17
C ALA A 78 -0.47 10.48 -3.80
N LEU A 79 -1.14 9.93 -2.77
CA LEU A 79 -2.35 10.54 -2.20
C LEU A 79 -2.04 11.87 -1.51
N GLY A 80 -0.91 11.93 -0.80
CA GLY A 80 -0.49 13.10 -0.03
C GLY A 80 0.28 14.13 -0.85
N ARG A 81 1.55 14.37 -0.51
CA ARG A 81 2.35 15.48 -1.04
C ARG A 81 3.24 15.15 -2.23
N GLY A 82 3.26 13.88 -2.64
CA GLY A 82 4.23 13.37 -3.59
C GLY A 82 5.63 13.27 -2.98
N GLY A 83 6.62 12.98 -3.81
CA GLY A 83 8.02 12.92 -3.42
C GLY A 83 8.78 11.80 -4.11
N ARG A 84 9.90 11.38 -3.52
CA ARG A 84 10.78 10.34 -4.06
C ARG A 84 11.13 9.31 -3.00
N ILE A 85 11.07 8.04 -3.39
CA ILE A 85 11.64 6.91 -2.67
C ILE A 85 13.03 6.63 -3.24
N THR A 86 14.03 6.44 -2.39
CA THR A 86 15.43 6.18 -2.77
C THR A 86 16.01 4.96 -2.05
N GLY A 87 17.21 4.52 -2.45
CA GLY A 87 17.95 3.46 -1.76
C GLY A 87 17.52 2.02 -2.10
N VAL A 88 16.56 1.86 -3.01
CA VAL A 88 15.90 0.58 -3.29
C VAL A 88 16.30 -0.05 -4.62
N ALA A 89 17.44 0.33 -5.20
CA ALA A 89 17.98 -0.30 -6.41
C ALA A 89 18.05 -1.85 -6.30
N HIS A 90 18.36 -2.36 -5.11
CA HIS A 90 18.43 -3.79 -4.81
C HIS A 90 17.06 -4.50 -4.83
N ALA A 91 15.96 -3.76 -4.75
CA ALA A 91 14.60 -4.29 -4.74
C ALA A 91 14.14 -4.78 -6.13
N ARG A 92 14.87 -4.44 -7.20
CA ARG A 92 14.59 -4.91 -8.57
C ARG A 92 14.76 -6.44 -8.73
N GLY A 93 15.52 -7.09 -7.86
CA GLY A 93 15.82 -8.53 -7.91
C GLY A 93 15.13 -9.37 -6.85
N LYS A 94 14.02 -8.90 -6.26
CA LYS A 94 13.28 -9.60 -5.20
C LYS A 94 12.22 -10.54 -5.80
N GLU A 95 11.05 -10.66 -5.16
CA GLU A 95 9.91 -11.44 -5.67
C GLU A 95 9.47 -10.96 -7.05
N SER A 96 9.58 -9.65 -7.29
CA SER A 96 9.39 -8.97 -8.55
C SER A 96 10.45 -7.87 -8.72
N ASP A 97 10.49 -7.20 -9.88
CA ASP A 97 11.09 -5.86 -9.93
C ASP A 97 10.14 -4.91 -9.19
N ARG A 98 10.31 -4.78 -7.87
CA ARG A 98 9.38 -4.01 -7.02
C ARG A 98 9.33 -2.53 -7.37
N ILE A 99 10.35 -1.98 -8.03
CA ILE A 99 10.33 -0.59 -8.50
C ILE A 99 9.39 -0.50 -9.70
N SER A 100 9.66 -1.26 -10.76
CA SER A 100 8.82 -1.23 -11.97
C SER A 100 7.39 -1.67 -11.70
N SER A 101 7.22 -2.68 -10.84
CA SER A 101 5.91 -3.22 -10.51
C SER A 101 5.09 -2.24 -9.65
N THR A 102 5.73 -1.47 -8.76
CA THR A 102 5.04 -0.37 -8.03
C THR A 102 4.59 0.73 -8.97
N VAL A 103 5.44 1.16 -9.91
CA VAL A 103 5.06 2.17 -10.90
C VAL A 103 3.94 1.68 -11.81
N GLY A 104 3.99 0.43 -12.24
CA GLY A 104 2.91 -0.22 -13.00
C GLY A 104 1.60 -0.25 -12.22
N LEU A 105 1.66 -0.65 -10.95
CA LEU A 105 0.52 -0.68 -10.03
C LEU A 105 -0.16 0.70 -9.95
N LEU A 106 0.59 1.77 -9.64
CA LEU A 106 0.04 3.11 -9.52
C LEU A 106 -0.63 3.57 -10.83
N ARG A 107 0.01 3.28 -11.98
CA ARG A 107 -0.56 3.59 -13.29
C ARG A 107 -1.86 2.86 -13.57
N CYS A 108 -2.03 1.61 -13.11
CA CYS A 108 -3.30 0.89 -13.24
C CYS A 108 -4.46 1.61 -12.53
N PHE A 109 -4.17 2.32 -11.44
CA PHE A 109 -5.13 3.14 -10.71
C PHE A 109 -5.17 4.60 -11.20
N GLY A 110 -4.60 4.89 -12.37
CA GLY A 110 -4.59 6.24 -12.95
C GLY A 110 -3.67 7.23 -12.24
N MET A 111 -2.73 6.75 -11.42
CA MET A 111 -1.80 7.60 -10.67
C MET A 111 -0.46 7.72 -11.39
N GLU A 112 0.04 8.95 -11.46
CA GLU A 112 1.32 9.33 -12.06
C GLU A 112 2.49 8.94 -11.15
N ALA A 113 3.35 8.09 -11.69
CA ALA A 113 4.61 7.66 -11.09
C ALA A 113 5.64 7.34 -12.18
N SER A 114 6.91 7.53 -11.84
CA SER A 114 8.06 7.18 -12.68
C SER A 114 9.14 6.47 -11.89
N GLU A 115 9.88 5.61 -12.58
CA GLU A 115 11.04 4.92 -12.00
C GLU A 115 12.26 5.84 -12.04
N SER A 116 13.07 5.82 -10.99
CA SER A 116 14.46 6.26 -11.02
C SER A 116 15.40 5.05 -11.05
N GLU A 117 16.70 5.30 -11.14
CA GLU A 117 17.73 4.24 -11.07
C GLU A 117 17.63 3.46 -9.73
N ASP A 118 17.33 4.17 -8.65
CA ASP A 118 17.37 3.66 -7.28
C ASP A 118 16.03 3.72 -6.53
N GLY A 119 14.91 3.98 -7.22
CA GLY A 119 13.60 4.07 -6.58
C GLY A 119 12.47 4.60 -7.46
N VAL A 120 11.55 5.34 -6.84
CA VAL A 120 10.26 5.74 -7.43
C VAL A 120 10.02 7.22 -7.16
N GLU A 121 9.60 7.96 -8.18
CA GLU A 121 9.11 9.34 -8.06
C GLU A 121 7.58 9.36 -8.26
N VAL A 122 6.87 10.08 -7.40
CA VAL A 122 5.40 10.18 -7.42
C VAL A 122 4.95 11.63 -7.30
N ALA A 123 3.95 12.01 -8.10
CA ALA A 123 3.24 13.28 -7.93
C ALA A 123 2.29 13.20 -6.71
N GLY A 124 2.05 14.31 -6.02
CA GLY A 124 1.11 14.37 -4.89
C GLY A 124 -0.32 14.74 -5.28
N GLY A 125 -1.24 14.64 -4.32
CA GLY A 125 -2.63 15.08 -4.44
C GLY A 125 -3.46 14.25 -5.42
N GLN A 126 -3.07 13.01 -5.64
CA GLN A 126 -3.71 12.12 -6.60
C GLN A 126 -4.89 11.38 -5.98
N ILE A 127 -5.84 10.99 -6.82
CA ILE A 127 -7.02 10.21 -6.42
C ILE A 127 -7.05 8.94 -7.27
N PRO A 128 -7.10 7.74 -6.66
CA PRO A 128 -7.11 6.50 -7.43
C PRO A 128 -8.43 6.35 -8.19
N LEU A 129 -8.32 5.87 -9.43
CA LEU A 129 -9.43 5.55 -10.31
C LEU A 129 -9.59 4.04 -10.41
N ARG A 130 -10.83 3.60 -10.66
CA ARG A 130 -11.11 2.18 -10.91
C ARG A 130 -10.32 1.72 -12.15
N PRO A 131 -9.51 0.66 -12.04
CA PRO A 131 -8.84 0.08 -13.21
C PRO A 131 -9.85 -0.50 -14.20
N ASP A 132 -9.61 -0.30 -15.51
CA ASP A 132 -10.43 -0.89 -16.58
C ASP A 132 -10.18 -2.41 -16.75
N LEU A 133 -9.00 -2.88 -16.34
CA LEU A 133 -8.57 -4.27 -16.43
C LEU A 133 -8.19 -4.79 -15.04
N PRO A 134 -8.20 -6.12 -14.82
CA PRO A 134 -7.66 -6.71 -13.61
C PRO A 134 -6.20 -6.29 -13.38
N VAL A 135 -5.90 -5.91 -12.14
CA VAL A 135 -4.55 -5.58 -11.67
C VAL A 135 -3.86 -6.87 -11.25
N ASP A 136 -2.69 -7.15 -11.81
CA ASP A 136 -1.89 -8.32 -11.45
C ASP A 136 -0.89 -7.94 -10.35
N SER A 137 -0.89 -8.67 -9.24
CA SER A 137 0.07 -8.48 -8.15
C SER A 137 1.42 -9.14 -8.42
N MET A 138 1.58 -9.90 -9.51
CA MET A 138 2.82 -10.58 -9.88
C MET A 138 3.32 -11.56 -8.81
N ASP A 139 2.38 -12.20 -8.08
CA ASP A 139 2.64 -13.04 -6.90
C ASP A 139 3.43 -12.36 -5.76
N ASP A 140 3.60 -11.04 -5.80
CA ASP A 140 4.26 -10.25 -4.76
C ASP A 140 3.22 -9.81 -3.72
N HIS A 141 3.40 -10.30 -2.49
CA HIS A 141 2.46 -10.08 -1.40
C HIS A 141 2.34 -8.62 -0.99
N ARG A 142 3.41 -7.82 -1.12
CA ARG A 142 3.40 -6.38 -0.78
C ARG A 142 2.65 -5.58 -1.82
N LEU A 143 2.83 -5.94 -3.10
CA LEU A 143 2.04 -5.36 -4.19
C LEU A 143 0.56 -5.75 -4.08
N ALA A 144 0.26 -7.01 -3.76
CA ALA A 144 -1.11 -7.48 -3.59
C ALA A 144 -1.86 -6.67 -2.52
N MET A 145 -1.22 -6.43 -1.37
CA MET A 145 -1.81 -5.64 -0.28
C MET A 145 -2.04 -4.17 -0.68
N ALA A 146 -1.07 -3.54 -1.36
CA ALA A 146 -1.22 -2.17 -1.84
C ALA A 146 -2.32 -2.04 -2.91
N ALA A 147 -2.40 -3.01 -3.85
CA ALA A 147 -3.44 -3.07 -4.87
C ALA A 147 -4.84 -3.22 -4.25
N MET A 148 -4.98 -4.12 -3.27
CA MET A 148 -6.25 -4.31 -2.56
C MET A 148 -6.63 -3.06 -1.75
N ALA A 149 -5.68 -2.37 -1.12
CA ALA A 149 -5.95 -1.12 -0.44
C ALA A 149 -6.48 -0.05 -1.41
N LEU A 150 -5.84 0.18 -2.56
CA LEU A 150 -6.32 1.13 -3.57
C LEU A 150 -7.69 0.75 -4.14
N ALA A 151 -7.88 -0.53 -4.46
CA ALA A 151 -9.14 -1.05 -4.97
C ALA A 151 -10.28 -0.98 -3.93
N SER A 152 -10.00 -0.98 -2.63
CA SER A 152 -11.03 -0.76 -1.61
C SER A 152 -11.70 0.62 -1.72
N LYS A 153 -11.00 1.62 -2.27
CA LYS A 153 -11.53 2.98 -2.47
C LYS A 153 -12.30 3.13 -3.77
N CYS A 154 -11.77 2.61 -4.86
CA CYS A 154 -12.25 2.88 -6.21
C CYS A 154 -12.86 1.66 -6.92
N GLY A 155 -12.83 0.50 -6.28
CA GLY A 155 -13.19 -0.79 -6.87
C GLY A 155 -12.12 -1.34 -7.82
N GLY A 156 -12.30 -2.57 -8.27
CA GLY A 156 -11.41 -3.23 -9.22
C GLY A 156 -11.32 -4.74 -9.01
N ILE A 157 -10.54 -5.41 -9.87
CA ILE A 157 -10.22 -6.83 -9.74
C ILE A 157 -8.72 -6.94 -9.49
N VAL A 158 -8.32 -7.66 -8.44
CA VAL A 158 -6.91 -7.94 -8.12
C VAL A 158 -6.63 -9.43 -8.30
N ASN A 159 -5.73 -9.76 -9.22
CA ASN A 159 -5.19 -11.11 -9.40
C ASN A 159 -4.00 -11.32 -8.46
N GLY A 160 -3.79 -12.56 -7.99
CA GLY A 160 -2.72 -12.88 -7.04
C GLY A 160 -2.97 -12.38 -5.60
N SER A 161 -4.21 -12.01 -5.27
CA SER A 161 -4.63 -11.54 -3.94
C SER A 161 -4.21 -12.48 -2.80
N GLU A 162 -4.21 -13.79 -3.06
CA GLU A 162 -3.83 -14.85 -2.13
C GLU A 162 -2.38 -14.77 -1.65
N ALA A 163 -1.50 -14.08 -2.39
CA ALA A 163 -0.11 -13.87 -1.99
C ALA A 163 0.00 -13.11 -0.66
N CYS A 164 -0.98 -12.27 -0.30
CA CYS A 164 -0.98 -11.55 0.97
C CYS A 164 -0.89 -12.47 2.18
N ALA A 165 -1.36 -13.72 2.07
CA ALA A 165 -1.32 -14.70 3.16
C ALA A 165 0.10 -15.11 3.57
N VAL A 166 1.12 -14.80 2.75
CA VAL A 166 2.53 -15.02 3.09
C VAL A 166 2.95 -14.18 4.30
N SER A 167 2.54 -12.90 4.33
CA SER A 167 2.79 -12.00 5.47
C SER A 167 1.64 -11.96 6.46
N ASP A 168 0.40 -12.05 5.96
CA ASP A 168 -0.80 -11.77 6.74
C ASP A 168 -2.01 -12.59 6.25
N PRO A 169 -2.15 -13.84 6.75
CA PRO A 169 -3.24 -14.74 6.38
C PRO A 169 -4.65 -14.17 6.58
N GLY A 170 -4.81 -13.25 7.54
CA GLY A 170 -6.11 -12.64 7.86
C GLY A 170 -6.36 -11.30 7.14
N PHE A 171 -5.46 -10.86 6.24
CA PHE A 171 -5.54 -9.54 5.64
C PHE A 171 -6.87 -9.30 4.89
N ILE A 172 -7.25 -10.24 4.03
CA ILE A 172 -8.47 -10.12 3.20
C ILE A 172 -9.71 -10.07 4.09
N GLU A 173 -9.81 -10.93 5.10
CA GLU A 173 -10.94 -10.95 6.04
C GLU A 173 -11.09 -9.61 6.75
N ARG A 174 -9.98 -9.03 7.24
CA ARG A 174 -10.01 -7.71 7.89
C ARG A 174 -10.37 -6.60 6.92
N LEU A 175 -9.84 -6.63 5.70
CA LEU A 175 -10.17 -5.66 4.66
C LEU A 175 -11.66 -5.69 4.30
N MET A 176 -12.24 -6.88 4.13
CA MET A 176 -13.67 -7.04 3.82
C MET A 176 -14.56 -6.63 4.99
N THR A 177 -14.13 -6.91 6.23
CA THR A 177 -14.82 -6.46 7.45
C THR A 177 -14.91 -4.94 7.51
N ILE A 178 -13.84 -4.21 7.16
CA ILE A 178 -13.84 -2.74 7.09
C ILE A 178 -14.78 -2.21 5.99
N GLY A 179 -14.94 -2.99 4.91
CA GLY A 179 -15.82 -2.66 3.79
C GLY A 179 -17.29 -2.99 3.98
N GLY A 180 -17.68 -3.55 5.11
CA GLY A 180 -19.06 -4.00 5.36
C GLY A 180 -19.50 -5.17 4.46
N GLY A 181 -18.54 -5.92 3.88
CA GLY A 181 -18.83 -7.12 3.12
C GLY A 181 -18.94 -8.35 4.02
N ASP A 182 -20.02 -9.11 3.90
CA ASP A 182 -20.07 -10.47 4.48
C ASP A 182 -19.00 -11.33 3.79
N ALA A 183 -18.11 -11.93 4.59
CA ALA A 183 -17.03 -12.81 4.14
C ALA A 183 -17.55 -14.14 3.54
#